data_AF-A0A2N7REP9-F1
#
_entry.id   AF-A0A2N7REP9-F1
#
_cell.length_a   1.000
_cell.length_b   1.000
_cell.length_c   1.000
_cell.angle_alpha   90.00
_cell.angle_beta   90.00
_cell.angle_gamma   90.00
#
_symmetry.space_group_name_H-M   'P 1'
#
loop_
_entity.id
_entity.type
_entity.pdbx_description
1 polymer ?
#
loop_
_entity_poly.entity_id
_entity_poly.type
_entity_poly.pdbx_seq_one_letter_code
_entity_poly.pdbx_strand_id
1 'polypeptide(L)'
;MFMYEATTDCSSILAANTSSMSIGSDAGPQLSLRVDGENLEFSYRPACAPIPSSVRCLAAPMLEVLEGGMLDPSLSEAVVRVAPYPNMLCGDKLVLRWEGLDAEGVIYRHEVFRSVSEELVGQEIVFVIKGVHVATLECGSLQVYWTLYSVALPEPVSSARLQLDVGDPEPELLAPIIEDSVGGTLDPARVPQGTSVTVRPYARMAAGDRVILSWQGSAEGPAFDDALTVEHFAVGAALSFWISADRFAPHSTLEASVSYRVESGDAQVRRSVNSRILIAPLIRGDLAAPQVLEAQDGELDAADAVDGVTVVIGNAQAEEGELVYLKCNGEYFSHRDDRDITREIAGQPLVFIVPYRFWREHRETVVQVSYSVERLDNVSQASGVTRIRVRA
;
A
#
# COMPACT_ATOMS: atom_id res chain seq x y z
N MET A 1 76.46 42.57 -47.91
CA MET A 1 77.22 41.42 -48.41
C MET A 1 76.25 40.25 -48.42
N PHE A 2 75.46 40.16 -49.50
CA PHE A 2 75.56 39.13 -50.57
C PHE A 2 75.09 37.76 -50.07
N MET A 3 73.82 37.37 -50.30
CA MET A 3 73.28 36.65 -51.49
C MET A 3 73.72 35.17 -51.56
N TYR A 4 72.80 34.21 -51.50
CA TYR A 4 72.31 33.41 -52.65
C TYR A 4 71.45 32.20 -52.23
N GLU A 5 70.44 31.93 -53.06
CA GLU A 5 69.49 30.81 -53.07
C GLU A 5 70.15 29.46 -53.44
N ALA A 6 69.43 28.36 -53.16
CA ALA A 6 69.27 27.27 -54.11
C ALA A 6 67.92 26.55 -53.88
N THR A 7 67.03 26.64 -54.86
CA THR A 7 65.89 25.75 -55.09
C THR A 7 66.38 24.48 -55.79
N THR A 8 65.89 23.30 -55.40
CA THR A 8 65.58 22.20 -56.34
C THR A 8 64.62 21.18 -55.68
N ASP A 9 63.57 20.83 -56.40
CA ASP A 9 62.61 19.76 -56.15
C ASP A 9 63.26 18.37 -55.94
N CYS A 10 62.64 17.54 -55.10
CA CYS A 10 62.42 16.13 -55.44
C CYS A 10 61.30 15.50 -54.60
N SER A 11 60.22 15.19 -55.29
CA SER A 11 59.12 14.32 -54.89
C SER A 11 59.65 12.98 -54.40
N SER A 12 59.32 12.59 -53.18
CA SER A 12 59.13 11.17 -52.85
C SER A 12 58.13 11.03 -51.72
N ILE A 13 56.98 10.47 -52.08
CA ILE A 13 55.95 9.98 -51.18
C ILE A 13 56.58 8.84 -50.38
N LEU A 14 56.92 9.08 -49.11
CA LEU A 14 57.19 8.01 -48.16
C LEU A 14 55.87 7.71 -47.45
N ALA A 15 55.33 6.54 -47.76
CA ALA A 15 54.15 5.99 -47.13
C ALA A 15 54.27 6.06 -45.60
N ALA A 16 53.25 6.63 -44.96
CA ALA A 16 53.12 6.60 -43.50
C ALA A 16 53.00 5.14 -43.06
N ASN A 17 54.11 4.54 -42.63
CA ASN A 17 54.11 3.24 -41.99
C ASN A 17 53.45 3.39 -40.61
N THR A 18 52.17 3.04 -40.56
CA THR A 18 51.39 2.91 -39.33
C THR A 18 52.00 1.79 -38.51
N SER A 19 52.75 2.14 -37.47
CA SER A 19 53.39 1.17 -36.58
C SER A 19 52.49 0.96 -35.36
N SER A 20 51.71 -0.12 -35.34
CA SER A 20 50.93 -0.50 -34.15
C SER A 20 51.76 -1.43 -33.26
N MET A 21 52.01 -1.03 -32.02
CA MET A 21 52.67 -1.88 -31.02
C MET A 21 51.64 -2.26 -29.95
N SER A 22 51.41 -3.57 -29.79
CA SER A 22 50.56 -4.14 -28.73
C SER A 22 51.43 -4.99 -27.81
N ILE A 23 51.33 -4.75 -26.50
CA ILE A 23 51.99 -5.56 -25.47
C ILE A 23 50.90 -5.98 -24.47
N GLY A 24 50.62 -7.28 -24.41
CA GLY A 24 49.67 -7.88 -23.48
C GLY A 24 49.47 -9.37 -23.75
N SER A 25 49.27 -10.17 -22.70
CA SER A 25 48.83 -11.58 -22.83
C SER A 25 47.30 -11.64 -22.89
N ASP A 26 46.75 -12.72 -23.45
CA ASP A 26 45.33 -12.92 -23.76
C ASP A 26 44.37 -12.84 -22.54
N ALA A 27 44.89 -12.66 -21.32
CA ALA A 27 44.13 -12.51 -20.08
C ALA A 27 44.67 -11.42 -19.13
N GLY A 28 45.47 -10.47 -19.62
CA GLY A 28 46.03 -9.35 -18.84
C GLY A 28 45.57 -7.97 -19.35
N PRO A 29 45.84 -6.88 -18.61
CA PRO A 29 45.51 -5.53 -19.06
C PRO A 29 46.20 -5.24 -20.39
N GLN A 30 45.45 -4.72 -21.37
CA GLN A 30 45.94 -4.47 -22.71
C GLN A 30 46.19 -2.99 -22.91
N LEU A 31 47.44 -2.64 -23.23
CA LEU A 31 47.85 -1.29 -23.59
C LEU A 31 48.14 -1.27 -25.10
N SER A 32 47.53 -0.32 -25.82
CA SER A 32 47.86 -0.10 -27.22
C SER A 32 48.14 1.37 -27.50
N LEU A 33 49.19 1.57 -28.30
CA LEU A 33 49.67 2.87 -28.73
C LEU A 33 49.57 2.94 -30.25
N ARG A 34 48.89 3.96 -30.77
CA ARG A 34 48.89 4.27 -32.20
C ARG A 34 49.46 5.67 -32.43
N VAL A 35 50.31 5.76 -33.44
CA VAL A 35 50.89 7.00 -33.92
C VAL A 35 50.49 7.15 -35.38
N ASP A 36 49.80 8.24 -35.71
CA ASP A 36 49.41 8.58 -37.08
C ASP A 36 49.74 10.06 -37.34
N GLY A 37 50.82 10.31 -38.08
CA GLY A 37 51.35 11.65 -38.29
C GLY A 37 51.72 12.36 -36.98
N GLU A 38 51.12 13.53 -36.73
CA GLU A 38 51.30 14.32 -35.49
C GLU A 38 50.36 13.90 -34.36
N ASN A 39 49.43 12.96 -34.59
CA ASN A 39 48.48 12.50 -33.59
C ASN A 39 48.96 11.24 -32.89
N LEU A 40 48.88 11.26 -31.55
CA LEU A 40 49.31 10.20 -30.67
C LEU A 40 48.12 9.75 -29.83
N GLU A 41 47.63 8.53 -30.09
CA GLU A 41 46.44 7.98 -29.43
C GLU A 41 46.85 6.85 -28.47
N PHE A 42 46.43 7.01 -27.21
CA PHE A 42 46.64 6.05 -26.15
C PHE A 42 45.33 5.37 -25.79
N SER A 43 45.28 4.04 -25.81
CA SER A 43 44.15 3.29 -25.24
C SER A 43 44.63 2.25 -24.23
N TYR A 44 44.02 2.30 -23.04
CA TYR A 44 44.22 1.35 -21.96
C TYR A 44 42.90 0.62 -21.69
N ARG A 45 42.90 -0.71 -21.77
CA ARG A 45 41.79 -1.56 -21.35
C ARG A 45 42.21 -2.35 -20.10
N PRO A 46 41.69 -2.02 -18.91
CA PRO A 46 41.94 -2.84 -17.73
C PRO A 46 41.30 -4.22 -17.93
N ALA A 47 42.02 -5.29 -17.58
CA ALA A 47 41.45 -6.63 -17.53
C ALA A 47 40.43 -6.68 -16.40
N CYS A 48 39.16 -6.91 -16.72
CA CYS A 48 38.16 -7.25 -15.73
C CYS A 48 38.43 -8.69 -15.31
N ALA A 49 39.02 -8.89 -14.14
CA ALA A 49 39.16 -10.23 -13.59
C ALA A 49 37.75 -10.86 -13.50
N PRO A 50 37.54 -12.11 -13.92
CA PRO A 50 36.28 -12.78 -13.66
C PRO A 50 36.11 -12.87 -12.15
N ILE A 51 35.13 -12.13 -11.63
CA ILE A 51 34.68 -12.28 -10.25
C ILE A 51 34.24 -13.75 -10.10
N PRO A 52 34.79 -14.55 -9.18
CA PRO A 52 34.30 -15.89 -8.97
C PRO A 52 32.83 -15.81 -8.55
N SER A 53 31.97 -16.29 -9.44
CA SER A 53 30.52 -16.33 -9.30
C SER A 53 30.12 -17.47 -8.36
N SER A 54 30.07 -17.20 -7.05
CA SER A 54 29.44 -18.13 -6.09
C SER A 54 28.99 -17.49 -4.76
N VAL A 55 28.58 -16.21 -4.74
CA VAL A 55 28.03 -15.55 -3.53
C VAL A 55 26.57 -15.06 -3.70
N ARG A 56 25.93 -15.28 -4.85
CA ARG A 56 24.74 -14.46 -5.21
C ARG A 56 23.36 -14.96 -4.75
N CYS A 57 23.23 -16.04 -4.00
CA CYS A 57 21.92 -16.42 -3.47
C CYS A 57 22.05 -17.11 -2.11
N LEU A 58 21.71 -16.40 -1.03
CA LEU A 58 21.61 -16.97 0.30
C LEU A 58 20.32 -17.81 0.39
N ALA A 59 20.39 -18.97 1.04
CA ALA A 59 19.25 -19.89 1.14
C ALA A 59 18.11 -19.31 2.00
N ALA A 60 16.88 -19.64 1.62
CA ALA A 60 15.70 -19.30 2.41
C ALA A 60 15.79 -19.91 3.82
N PRO A 61 15.20 -19.26 4.84
CA PRO A 61 15.11 -19.86 6.16
C PRO A 61 14.21 -21.10 6.16
N MET A 62 14.38 -21.95 7.16
CA MET A 62 13.53 -23.13 7.39
C MET A 62 12.58 -22.86 8.55
N LEU A 63 11.34 -23.32 8.42
CA LEU A 63 10.30 -23.23 9.44
C LEU A 63 9.53 -24.56 9.45
N GLU A 64 9.15 -25.04 10.62
CA GLU A 64 8.26 -26.19 10.74
C GLU A 64 6.85 -25.79 10.33
N VAL A 65 6.26 -26.56 9.42
CA VAL A 65 4.95 -26.30 8.81
C VAL A 65 4.14 -27.59 8.81
N LEU A 66 2.82 -27.44 8.79
CA LEU A 66 1.88 -28.54 8.58
C LEU A 66 1.99 -29.10 7.15
N GLU A 67 1.38 -30.25 6.91
CA GLU A 67 1.27 -30.80 5.56
C GLU A 67 0.64 -29.77 4.61
N GLY A 68 1.21 -29.62 3.41
CA GLY A 68 0.78 -28.63 2.43
C GLY A 68 1.45 -27.25 2.53
N GLY A 69 2.38 -27.04 3.47
CA GLY A 69 3.12 -25.76 3.58
C GLY A 69 2.37 -24.68 4.38
N MET A 70 1.47 -25.12 5.26
CA MET A 70 0.63 -24.26 6.09
C MET A 70 1.23 -24.06 7.48
N LEU A 71 1.29 -22.83 7.95
CA LEU A 71 1.70 -22.52 9.32
C LEU A 71 0.47 -22.51 10.24
N ASP A 72 0.53 -23.22 11.37
CA ASP A 72 -0.56 -23.25 12.35
C ASP A 72 -0.66 -21.90 13.09
N PRO A 73 -1.79 -21.17 12.98
CA PRO A 73 -1.98 -19.85 13.61
C PRO A 73 -2.03 -19.93 15.14
N SER A 74 -2.28 -21.11 15.72
CA SER A 74 -2.40 -21.33 17.17
C SER A 74 -1.06 -21.55 17.88
N LEU A 75 0.05 -21.58 17.13
CA LEU A 75 1.39 -21.75 17.68
C LEU A 75 1.71 -20.67 18.73
N SER A 76 2.11 -21.10 19.92
CA SER A 76 2.60 -20.17 20.96
C SER A 76 3.93 -19.50 20.56
N GLU A 77 4.72 -20.18 19.74
CA GLU A 77 5.94 -19.68 19.12
C GLU A 77 6.26 -20.43 17.81
N ALA A 78 6.91 -19.75 16.88
CA ALA A 78 7.39 -20.30 15.62
C ALA A 78 8.92 -20.21 15.57
N VAL A 79 9.59 -21.34 15.32
CA VAL A 79 11.05 -21.44 15.35
C VAL A 79 11.60 -21.41 13.92
N VAL A 80 12.25 -20.31 13.57
CA VAL A 80 12.87 -20.11 12.25
C VAL A 80 14.37 -20.43 12.34
N ARG A 81 14.84 -21.33 11.47
CA ARG A 81 16.24 -21.79 11.42
C ARG A 81 16.92 -21.29 10.15
N VAL A 82 18.09 -20.69 10.31
CA VAL A 82 18.98 -20.30 9.21
C VAL A 82 20.20 -21.20 9.24
N ALA A 83 20.42 -21.96 8.16
CA ALA A 83 21.60 -22.81 8.02
C ALA A 83 22.88 -21.97 7.97
N PRO A 84 24.05 -22.52 8.38
CA PRO A 84 25.33 -21.85 8.19
C PRO A 84 25.50 -21.40 6.73
N TYR A 85 25.89 -20.14 6.53
CA TYR A 85 26.05 -19.56 5.20
C TYR A 85 27.53 -19.40 4.82
N PRO A 86 27.85 -19.29 3.52
CA PRO A 86 29.23 -19.14 3.06
C PRO A 86 29.91 -17.91 3.67
N ASN A 87 31.14 -18.10 4.16
CA ASN A 87 31.95 -17.05 4.78
C ASN A 87 31.29 -16.40 6.02
N MET A 88 30.56 -17.17 6.81
CA MET A 88 30.02 -16.73 8.10
C MET A 88 31.15 -16.30 9.06
N LEU A 89 31.05 -15.09 9.59
CA LEU A 89 32.08 -14.50 10.45
C LEU A 89 31.48 -14.01 11.78
N CYS A 90 32.30 -14.05 12.83
CA CYS A 90 31.96 -13.38 14.08
C CYS A 90 31.79 -11.88 13.83
N GLY A 91 30.72 -11.31 14.37
CA GLY A 91 30.31 -9.92 14.17
C GLY A 91 29.31 -9.71 13.04
N ASP A 92 29.03 -10.72 12.21
CA ASP A 92 27.93 -10.64 11.24
C ASP A 92 26.59 -10.42 11.97
N LYS A 93 25.67 -9.71 11.33
CA LYS A 93 24.31 -9.49 11.82
C LYS A 93 23.30 -9.98 10.80
N LEU A 94 22.34 -10.78 11.23
CA LEU A 94 21.21 -11.24 10.45
C LEU A 94 19.96 -10.49 10.92
N VAL A 95 19.19 -9.94 9.99
CA VAL A 95 17.86 -9.38 10.25
C VAL A 95 16.84 -10.29 9.57
N LEU A 96 16.07 -11.04 10.36
CA LEU A 96 14.94 -11.82 9.89
C LEU A 96 13.75 -10.89 9.69
N ARG A 97 13.13 -10.98 8.51
CA ARG A 97 11.93 -10.26 8.11
C ARG A 97 10.76 -11.24 8.07
N TRP A 98 9.72 -10.91 8.83
CA TRP A 98 8.45 -11.60 8.92
C TRP A 98 7.39 -10.68 8.35
N GLU A 99 7.04 -10.88 7.08
CA GLU A 99 6.18 -9.99 6.33
C GLU A 99 5.02 -10.78 5.75
N GLY A 100 3.78 -10.32 5.93
CA GLY A 100 2.62 -11.09 5.53
C GLY A 100 1.39 -10.23 5.27
N LEU A 101 0.32 -10.90 4.90
CA LEU A 101 -1.02 -10.32 4.74
C LEU A 101 -1.96 -11.06 5.70
N ASP A 102 -2.83 -10.36 6.40
CA ASP A 102 -3.94 -10.97 7.14
C ASP A 102 -5.10 -11.36 6.20
N ALA A 103 -6.19 -11.88 6.76
CA ALA A 103 -7.40 -12.26 6.02
C ALA A 103 -7.99 -11.09 5.22
N GLU A 104 -7.83 -9.86 5.70
CA GLU A 104 -8.28 -8.63 5.06
C GLU A 104 -7.26 -8.05 4.06
N GLY A 105 -6.14 -8.74 3.81
CA GLY A 105 -5.10 -8.28 2.88
C GLY A 105 -4.33 -7.07 3.39
N VAL A 106 -4.37 -6.79 4.70
CA VAL A 106 -3.59 -5.75 5.36
C VAL A 106 -2.18 -6.26 5.58
N ILE A 107 -1.19 -5.41 5.27
CA ILE A 107 0.22 -5.77 5.38
C ILE A 107 0.65 -5.74 6.84
N TYR A 108 1.18 -6.87 7.31
CA TYR A 108 1.84 -7.00 8.59
C TYR A 108 3.36 -7.14 8.42
N ARG A 109 4.13 -6.46 9.28
CA ARG A 109 5.59 -6.55 9.29
C ARG A 109 6.13 -6.68 10.70
N HIS A 110 7.05 -7.61 10.87
CA HIS A 110 7.83 -7.80 12.09
C HIS A 110 9.28 -8.14 11.74
N GLU A 111 10.23 -7.66 12.54
CA GLU A 111 11.65 -7.91 12.33
C GLU A 111 12.32 -8.33 13.64
N VAL A 112 13.21 -9.32 13.54
CA VAL A 112 14.06 -9.76 14.64
C VAL A 112 15.49 -9.88 14.13
N PHE A 113 16.48 -9.48 14.93
CA PHE A 113 17.87 -9.62 14.54
C PHE A 113 18.66 -10.52 15.48
N ARG A 114 19.73 -11.11 14.95
CA ARG A 114 20.72 -11.89 15.68
C ARG A 114 22.11 -11.48 15.23
N SER A 115 23.06 -11.45 16.16
CA SER A 115 24.48 -11.29 15.88
C SER A 115 25.16 -12.65 15.95
N VAL A 116 26.13 -12.87 15.06
CA VAL A 116 26.98 -14.06 15.06
C VAL A 116 28.13 -13.84 16.04
N SER A 117 28.12 -14.56 17.16
CA SER A 117 29.27 -14.65 18.08
C SER A 117 30.29 -15.67 17.59
N GLU A 118 31.46 -15.74 18.21
CA GLU A 118 32.51 -16.73 17.87
C GLU A 118 31.99 -18.18 17.94
N GLU A 119 31.16 -18.50 18.94
CA GLU A 119 30.57 -19.84 19.12
C GLU A 119 29.55 -20.19 18.02
N LEU A 120 28.88 -19.19 17.45
CA LEU A 120 27.87 -19.39 16.41
C LEU A 120 28.47 -19.50 15.00
N VAL A 121 29.78 -19.24 14.82
CA VAL A 121 30.42 -19.37 13.51
C VAL A 121 30.33 -20.82 13.02
N GLY A 122 29.71 -21.01 11.86
CA GLY A 122 29.47 -22.34 11.28
C GLY A 122 28.33 -23.13 11.92
N GLN A 123 27.57 -22.52 12.84
CA GLN A 123 26.39 -23.11 13.48
C GLN A 123 25.09 -22.57 12.86
N GLU A 124 23.99 -23.30 13.07
CA GLU A 124 22.66 -22.79 12.71
C GLU A 124 22.27 -21.60 13.59
N ILE A 125 21.60 -20.61 13.00
CA ILE A 125 21.08 -19.45 13.71
C ILE A 125 19.57 -19.64 13.90
N VAL A 126 19.12 -19.53 15.16
CA VAL A 126 17.73 -19.75 15.55
C VAL A 126 17.06 -18.43 15.95
N PHE A 127 15.91 -18.18 15.34
CA PHE A 127 14.97 -17.11 15.71
C PHE A 127 13.70 -17.73 16.28
N VAL A 128 13.18 -17.14 17.35
CA VAL A 128 11.91 -17.54 17.98
C VAL A 128 10.94 -16.38 17.81
N ILE A 129 9.87 -16.62 17.06
CA ILE A 129 8.82 -15.65 16.77
C ILE A 129 7.64 -15.95 17.69
N LYS A 130 7.20 -14.95 18.46
CA LYS A 130 6.06 -15.12 19.38
C LYS A 130 4.77 -15.38 18.61
N GLY A 131 3.90 -16.22 19.17
CA GLY A 131 2.62 -16.61 18.57
C GLY A 131 1.71 -15.45 18.17
N VAL A 132 1.80 -14.29 18.83
CA VAL A 132 1.05 -13.09 18.43
C VAL A 132 1.33 -12.66 16.98
N HIS A 133 2.56 -12.84 16.50
CA HIS A 133 2.96 -12.49 15.13
C HIS A 133 2.47 -13.53 14.10
N VAL A 134 2.22 -14.76 14.55
CA VAL A 134 1.65 -15.84 13.75
C VAL A 134 0.13 -15.64 13.66
N ALA A 135 -0.54 -15.48 14.81
CA ALA A 135 -1.98 -15.31 14.92
C ALA A 135 -2.51 -14.06 14.18
N THR A 136 -1.70 -12.99 14.10
CA THR A 136 -2.06 -11.77 13.34
C THR A 136 -2.24 -12.04 11.84
N LEU A 137 -1.65 -13.13 11.32
CA LEU A 137 -1.71 -13.51 9.91
C LEU A 137 -2.71 -14.64 9.63
N GLU A 138 -3.56 -14.99 10.60
CA GLU A 138 -4.57 -16.05 10.44
C GLU A 138 -5.44 -15.84 9.20
N CYS A 139 -5.69 -16.94 8.46
CA CYS A 139 -6.37 -16.95 7.15
C CYS A 139 -5.71 -16.10 6.06
N GLY A 140 -4.45 -15.71 6.28
CA GLY A 140 -3.67 -14.88 5.41
C GLY A 140 -2.45 -15.60 4.83
N SER A 141 -1.34 -14.87 4.67
CA SER A 141 -0.10 -15.40 4.12
C SER A 141 1.13 -14.82 4.79
N LEU A 142 2.24 -15.56 4.71
CA LEU A 142 3.50 -15.21 5.30
C LEU A 142 4.64 -15.37 4.30
N GLN A 143 5.52 -14.38 4.28
CA GLN A 143 6.83 -14.43 3.65
C GLN A 143 7.93 -14.23 4.71
N VAL A 144 8.86 -15.18 4.77
CA VAL A 144 10.00 -15.13 5.69
C VAL A 144 11.30 -15.13 4.89
N TYR A 145 12.17 -14.18 5.19
CA TYR A 145 13.51 -14.08 4.62
C TYR A 145 14.44 -13.34 5.57
N TRP A 146 15.73 -13.37 5.31
CA TRP A 146 16.70 -12.67 6.15
C TRP A 146 17.68 -11.87 5.31
N THR A 147 18.19 -10.79 5.92
CA THR A 147 19.21 -9.92 5.34
C THR A 147 20.49 -10.02 6.15
N LEU A 148 21.58 -10.37 5.48
CA LEU A 148 22.94 -10.43 6.03
C LEU A 148 23.61 -9.06 5.97
N TYR A 149 24.06 -8.58 7.12
CA TYR A 149 25.00 -7.49 7.27
C TYR A 149 26.32 -8.10 7.72
N SER A 150 27.19 -8.43 6.77
CA SER A 150 28.47 -9.07 7.08
C SER A 150 29.56 -8.04 7.33
N VAL A 151 30.48 -8.36 8.24
CA VAL A 151 31.69 -7.54 8.46
C VAL A 151 32.65 -7.55 7.26
N ALA A 152 32.50 -8.52 6.36
CA ALA A 152 33.33 -8.66 5.17
C ALA A 152 32.69 -8.12 3.88
N LEU A 153 31.42 -7.72 3.92
CA LEU A 153 30.68 -7.24 2.75
C LEU A 153 30.31 -5.75 2.92
N PRO A 154 30.48 -4.92 1.88
CA PRO A 154 30.12 -3.51 1.95
C PRO A 154 28.60 -3.27 1.89
N GLU A 155 27.86 -4.19 1.29
CA GLU A 155 26.42 -4.09 1.09
C GLU A 155 25.69 -5.28 1.72
N PRO A 156 24.47 -5.06 2.23
CA PRO A 156 23.66 -6.15 2.74
C PRO A 156 23.18 -7.09 1.63
N VAL A 157 23.09 -8.38 1.95
CA VAL A 157 22.64 -9.42 1.00
C VAL A 157 21.42 -10.13 1.56
N SER A 158 20.35 -10.22 0.78
CA SER A 158 19.11 -10.90 1.18
C SER A 158 19.08 -12.36 0.74
N SER A 159 18.42 -13.19 1.53
CA SER A 159 18.12 -14.57 1.18
C SER A 159 16.99 -14.70 0.17
N ALA A 160 16.88 -15.90 -0.40
CA ALA A 160 15.62 -16.38 -0.97
C ALA A 160 14.50 -16.29 0.09
N ARG A 161 13.26 -16.19 -0.40
CA ARG A 161 12.06 -16.03 0.43
C ARG A 161 11.35 -17.37 0.58
N LEU A 162 10.97 -17.71 1.81
CA LEU A 162 10.02 -18.77 2.12
C LEU A 162 8.62 -18.17 2.11
N GLN A 163 7.70 -18.69 1.29
CA GLN A 163 6.29 -18.28 1.25
C GLN A 163 5.40 -19.39 1.82
N LEU A 164 4.48 -19.03 2.70
CA LEU A 164 3.59 -19.94 3.42
C LEU A 164 2.17 -19.36 3.49
N ASP A 165 1.18 -20.24 3.59
CA ASP A 165 -0.17 -19.86 4.04
C ASP A 165 -0.24 -20.01 5.57
N VAL A 166 -1.10 -19.23 6.24
CA VAL A 166 -1.26 -19.29 7.70
C VAL A 166 -2.71 -19.65 8.03
N GLY A 167 -2.92 -20.79 8.68
CA GLY A 167 -4.25 -21.39 8.83
C GLY A 167 -4.84 -21.78 7.48
N ASP A 168 -6.17 -21.91 7.42
CA ASP A 168 -6.89 -22.25 6.19
C ASP A 168 -7.27 -20.96 5.43
N PRO A 169 -6.48 -20.51 4.43
CA PRO A 169 -6.82 -19.31 3.67
C PRO A 169 -8.10 -19.54 2.86
N GLU A 170 -8.90 -18.48 2.71
CA GLU A 170 -10.07 -18.55 1.84
C GLU A 170 -9.63 -18.89 0.39
N PRO A 171 -10.35 -19.80 -0.30
CA PRO A 171 -10.02 -20.15 -1.68
C PRO A 171 -10.27 -19.00 -2.66
N GLU A 172 -11.15 -18.07 -2.29
CA GLU A 172 -11.49 -16.88 -3.06
C GLU A 172 -10.63 -15.68 -2.63
N LEU A 173 -10.23 -14.86 -3.60
CA LEU A 173 -9.50 -13.62 -3.33
C LEU A 173 -10.48 -12.53 -2.87
N LEU A 174 -9.98 -11.56 -2.13
CA LEU A 174 -10.78 -10.42 -1.68
C LEU A 174 -11.38 -9.66 -2.86
N ALA A 175 -12.61 -9.14 -2.69
CA ALA A 175 -13.25 -8.31 -3.70
C ALA A 175 -12.40 -7.06 -4.04
N PRO A 176 -12.41 -6.60 -5.30
CA PRO A 176 -11.79 -5.34 -5.67
C PRO A 176 -12.53 -4.15 -5.04
N ILE A 177 -11.80 -3.08 -4.76
CA ILE A 177 -12.32 -1.84 -4.19
C ILE A 177 -12.57 -0.84 -5.32
N ILE A 178 -13.75 -0.26 -5.40
CA ILE A 178 -14.08 0.82 -6.33
C ILE A 178 -14.00 2.14 -5.55
N GLU A 179 -12.94 2.92 -5.78
CA GLU A 179 -12.56 4.06 -4.94
C GLU A 179 -13.68 5.12 -4.80
N ASP A 180 -14.35 5.46 -5.90
CA ASP A 180 -15.35 6.54 -5.92
C ASP A 180 -16.78 6.09 -5.57
N SER A 181 -16.95 4.80 -5.23
CA SER A 181 -18.25 4.26 -4.81
C SER A 181 -18.56 4.66 -3.36
N VAL A 182 -19.78 5.15 -3.12
CA VAL A 182 -20.26 5.58 -1.79
C VAL A 182 -21.56 4.85 -1.49
N GLY A 183 -21.65 4.18 -0.35
CA GLY A 183 -22.81 3.34 -0.02
C GLY A 183 -23.14 2.29 -1.10
N GLY A 184 -22.13 1.77 -1.79
CA GLY A 184 -22.31 0.84 -2.92
C GLY A 184 -22.85 1.47 -4.20
N THR A 185 -22.88 2.80 -4.31
CA THR A 185 -23.33 3.53 -5.50
C THR A 185 -22.17 4.29 -6.15
N LEU A 186 -21.98 4.11 -7.45
CA LEU A 186 -21.07 4.91 -8.27
C LEU A 186 -21.90 5.91 -9.10
N ASP A 187 -21.73 7.19 -8.84
CA ASP A 187 -22.44 8.25 -9.56
C ASP A 187 -21.62 8.75 -10.76
N PRO A 188 -22.05 8.51 -12.01
CA PRO A 188 -21.32 8.96 -13.20
C PRO A 188 -21.10 10.47 -13.26
N ALA A 189 -21.96 11.28 -12.63
CA ALA A 189 -21.81 12.74 -12.60
C ALA A 189 -20.67 13.19 -11.66
N ARG A 190 -20.34 12.37 -10.65
CA ARG A 190 -19.23 12.63 -9.71
C ARG A 190 -17.88 12.22 -10.29
N VAL A 191 -17.86 11.26 -11.22
CA VAL A 191 -16.65 10.73 -11.87
C VAL A 191 -16.68 10.88 -13.40
N PRO A 192 -16.74 12.12 -13.94
CA PRO A 192 -16.92 12.32 -15.38
C PRO A 192 -15.73 11.82 -16.23
N GLN A 193 -14.56 11.59 -15.64
CA GLN A 193 -13.39 11.02 -16.31
C GLN A 193 -13.28 9.50 -16.17
N GLY A 194 -13.88 8.91 -15.13
CA GLY A 194 -13.67 7.52 -14.75
C GLY A 194 -13.38 7.34 -13.26
N THR A 195 -13.24 6.10 -12.84
CA THR A 195 -12.94 5.69 -11.45
C THR A 195 -11.73 4.76 -11.45
N SER A 196 -11.03 4.70 -10.32
CA SER A 196 -10.03 3.65 -10.09
C SER A 196 -10.67 2.42 -9.43
N VAL A 197 -10.16 1.24 -9.80
CA VAL A 197 -10.45 -0.03 -9.15
C VAL A 197 -9.15 -0.60 -8.58
N THR A 198 -9.13 -0.79 -7.27
CA THR A 198 -7.96 -1.26 -6.53
C THR A 198 -8.09 -2.75 -6.22
N VAL A 199 -7.07 -3.51 -6.60
CA VAL A 199 -6.85 -4.90 -6.18
C VAL A 199 -5.78 -4.87 -5.09
N ARG A 200 -6.17 -5.27 -3.86
CA ARG A 200 -5.23 -5.38 -2.74
C ARG A 200 -4.14 -6.43 -3.03
N PRO A 201 -2.97 -6.34 -2.38
CA PRO A 201 -2.01 -7.44 -2.39
C PRO A 201 -2.71 -8.74 -1.97
N TYR A 202 -2.32 -9.86 -2.57
CA TYR A 202 -2.91 -11.17 -2.28
C TYR A 202 -1.83 -12.20 -1.91
N ALA A 203 -2.26 -13.25 -1.23
CA ALA A 203 -1.39 -14.34 -0.80
C ALA A 203 -0.59 -14.91 -1.97
N ARG A 204 0.72 -15.08 -1.79
CA ARG A 204 1.67 -15.54 -2.83
C ARG A 204 1.67 -14.69 -4.12
N MET A 205 1.38 -13.40 -4.03
CA MET A 205 1.60 -12.49 -5.16
C MET A 205 3.05 -12.57 -5.62
N ALA A 206 3.25 -12.83 -6.92
CA ALA A 206 4.55 -13.03 -7.52
C ALA A 206 4.69 -12.26 -8.83
N ALA A 207 5.94 -11.91 -9.17
CA ALA A 207 6.22 -11.33 -10.48
C ALA A 207 5.90 -12.35 -11.58
N GLY A 208 5.20 -11.91 -12.61
CA GLY A 208 4.68 -12.75 -13.69
C GLY A 208 3.21 -13.16 -13.51
N ASP A 209 2.62 -12.97 -12.33
CA ASP A 209 1.18 -13.20 -12.14
C ASP A 209 0.39 -12.27 -13.08
N ARG A 210 -0.59 -12.82 -13.79
CA ARG A 210 -1.48 -12.05 -14.67
C ARG A 210 -2.81 -11.85 -13.98
N VAL A 211 -3.11 -10.60 -13.64
CA VAL A 211 -4.35 -10.19 -12.97
C VAL A 211 -5.30 -9.64 -14.01
N ILE A 212 -6.45 -10.28 -14.18
CA ILE A 212 -7.48 -9.88 -15.14
C ILE A 212 -8.69 -9.37 -14.36
N LEU A 213 -8.93 -8.06 -14.45
CA LEU A 213 -10.13 -7.41 -13.93
C LEU A 213 -11.27 -7.60 -14.94
N SER A 214 -12.45 -7.91 -14.45
CA SER A 214 -13.68 -8.02 -15.23
C SER A 214 -14.76 -7.12 -14.62
N TRP A 215 -15.32 -6.27 -15.47
CA TRP A 215 -16.42 -5.38 -15.15
C TRP A 215 -17.64 -5.77 -15.98
N GLN A 216 -18.72 -6.17 -15.31
CA GLN A 216 -19.96 -6.58 -15.94
C GLN A 216 -21.11 -5.68 -15.51
N GLY A 217 -21.57 -4.78 -16.40
CA GLY A 217 -22.59 -3.78 -16.08
C GLY A 217 -24.03 -4.28 -16.06
N SER A 218 -24.38 -5.29 -16.85
CA SER A 218 -25.65 -6.02 -16.76
C SER A 218 -25.48 -7.39 -17.43
N ALA A 219 -26.39 -8.33 -17.17
CA ALA A 219 -26.30 -9.69 -17.74
C ALA A 219 -26.25 -9.72 -19.28
N GLU A 220 -26.77 -8.68 -19.95
CA GLU A 220 -26.81 -8.55 -21.42
C GLU A 220 -25.87 -7.47 -21.96
N GLY A 221 -25.17 -6.74 -21.09
CA GLY A 221 -24.23 -5.70 -21.48
C GLY A 221 -22.85 -6.25 -21.88
N PRO A 222 -22.06 -5.51 -22.67
CA PRO A 222 -20.69 -5.91 -22.97
C PRO A 222 -19.86 -5.90 -21.67
N ALA A 223 -19.27 -7.05 -21.33
CA ALA A 223 -18.27 -7.12 -20.28
C ALA A 223 -16.99 -6.41 -20.76
N PHE A 224 -16.38 -5.64 -19.87
CA PHE A 224 -15.07 -5.05 -20.09
C PHE A 224 -14.05 -5.80 -19.24
N ASP A 225 -13.01 -6.30 -19.90
CA ASP A 225 -11.88 -6.95 -19.24
C ASP A 225 -10.61 -6.10 -19.46
N ASP A 226 -9.82 -5.95 -18.41
CA ASP A 226 -8.47 -5.37 -18.46
C ASP A 226 -7.49 -6.29 -17.75
N ALA A 227 -6.23 -6.28 -18.14
CA ALA A 227 -5.22 -7.18 -17.60
C ALA A 227 -3.91 -6.46 -17.28
N LEU A 228 -3.36 -6.78 -16.12
CA LEU A 228 -2.07 -6.31 -15.64
C LEU A 228 -1.18 -7.51 -15.30
N THR A 229 0.09 -7.45 -15.72
CA THR A 229 1.11 -8.41 -15.29
C THR A 229 1.85 -7.82 -14.08
N VAL A 230 1.92 -8.58 -12.99
CA VAL A 230 2.64 -8.17 -11.78
C VAL A 230 4.13 -8.18 -12.08
N GLU A 231 4.77 -7.04 -11.88
CA GLU A 231 6.22 -6.89 -12.00
C GLU A 231 6.90 -6.98 -10.63
N HIS A 232 8.22 -7.18 -10.62
CA HIS A 232 8.99 -7.35 -9.38
C HIS A 232 8.81 -6.20 -8.38
N PHE A 233 8.62 -4.96 -8.86
CA PHE A 233 8.40 -3.79 -8.01
C PHE A 233 6.97 -3.68 -7.45
N ALA A 234 6.01 -4.39 -8.05
CA ALA A 234 4.60 -4.35 -7.67
C ALA A 234 4.22 -5.48 -6.69
N VAL A 235 5.12 -6.45 -6.47
CA VAL A 235 4.90 -7.55 -5.51
C VAL A 235 4.69 -6.98 -4.11
N GLY A 236 3.55 -7.32 -3.49
CA GLY A 236 3.16 -6.84 -2.17
C GLY A 236 2.58 -5.42 -2.16
N ALA A 237 2.39 -4.80 -3.33
CA ALA A 237 1.70 -3.52 -3.48
C ALA A 237 0.29 -3.72 -4.05
N ALA A 238 -0.60 -2.76 -3.77
CA ALA A 238 -1.91 -2.74 -4.39
C ALA A 238 -1.77 -2.44 -5.90
N LEU A 239 -2.61 -3.07 -6.71
CA LEU A 239 -2.69 -2.85 -8.14
C LEU A 239 -3.89 -1.95 -8.44
N SER A 240 -3.74 -1.02 -9.36
CA SER A 240 -4.78 -0.06 -9.74
C SER A 240 -5.13 -0.23 -11.22
N PHE A 241 -6.43 -0.36 -11.49
CA PHE A 241 -7.01 -0.35 -12.83
C PHE A 241 -7.79 0.95 -13.01
N TRP A 242 -7.64 1.59 -14.17
CA TRP A 242 -8.42 2.78 -14.51
C TRP A 242 -9.62 2.39 -15.38
N ILE A 243 -10.82 2.75 -14.94
CA ILE A 243 -12.05 2.52 -15.68
C ILE A 243 -12.59 3.85 -16.16
N SER A 244 -12.47 4.12 -17.46
CA SER A 244 -12.99 5.34 -18.08
C SER A 244 -14.52 5.42 -18.00
N ALA A 245 -15.06 6.64 -17.86
CA ALA A 245 -16.49 6.87 -17.68
C ALA A 245 -17.38 6.31 -18.81
N ASP A 246 -16.88 6.23 -20.04
CA ASP A 246 -17.59 5.65 -21.18
C ASP A 246 -17.92 4.15 -21.00
N ARG A 247 -17.21 3.46 -20.10
CA ARG A 247 -17.44 2.04 -19.79
C ARG A 247 -18.65 1.79 -18.89
N PHE A 248 -19.06 2.77 -18.09
CA PHE A 248 -20.16 2.59 -17.12
C PHE A 248 -21.28 3.63 -17.25
N ALA A 249 -21.04 4.81 -17.82
CA ALA A 249 -22.08 5.83 -18.02
C ALA A 249 -23.30 5.35 -18.83
N PRO A 250 -23.16 4.50 -19.88
CA PRO A 250 -24.31 3.96 -20.62
C PRO A 250 -25.21 3.03 -19.78
N HIS A 251 -24.70 2.54 -18.64
CA HIS A 251 -25.37 1.61 -17.74
C HIS A 251 -25.98 2.31 -16.52
N SER A 252 -26.23 3.62 -16.60
CA SER A 252 -26.96 4.34 -15.56
C SER A 252 -28.28 3.64 -15.23
N THR A 253 -28.56 3.49 -13.93
CA THR A 253 -29.63 2.71 -13.27
C THR A 253 -29.45 1.19 -13.19
N LEU A 254 -28.31 0.63 -13.60
CA LEU A 254 -28.03 -0.81 -13.53
C LEU A 254 -27.03 -1.16 -12.43
N GLU A 255 -27.14 -2.38 -11.91
CA GLU A 255 -26.14 -2.97 -11.02
C GLU A 255 -24.98 -3.55 -11.83
N ALA A 256 -23.76 -3.13 -11.53
CA ALA A 256 -22.55 -3.72 -12.06
C ALA A 256 -21.89 -4.68 -11.06
N SER A 257 -21.33 -5.76 -11.57
CA SER A 257 -20.48 -6.69 -10.83
C SER A 257 -19.04 -6.54 -11.29
N VAL A 258 -18.13 -6.28 -10.36
CA VAL A 258 -16.69 -6.12 -10.60
C VAL A 258 -15.95 -7.23 -9.87
N SER A 259 -15.09 -7.95 -10.57
CA SER A 259 -14.30 -9.05 -10.01
C SER A 259 -12.97 -9.15 -10.72
N TYR A 260 -12.03 -9.92 -10.20
CA TYR A 260 -10.80 -10.24 -10.91
C TYR A 260 -10.42 -11.71 -10.75
N ARG A 261 -9.54 -12.17 -11.63
CA ARG A 261 -8.85 -13.45 -11.47
C ARG A 261 -7.36 -13.27 -11.58
N VAL A 262 -6.62 -14.12 -10.88
CA VAL A 262 -5.16 -14.20 -10.93
C VAL A 262 -4.79 -15.51 -11.61
N GLU A 263 -4.10 -15.40 -12.74
CA GLU A 263 -3.45 -16.49 -13.46
C GLU A 263 -1.97 -16.47 -13.07
N SER A 264 -1.55 -17.41 -12.22
CA SER A 264 -0.16 -17.51 -11.76
C SER A 264 0.76 -18.17 -12.80
N GLY A 265 2.07 -18.01 -12.64
CA GLY A 265 3.09 -18.65 -13.49
C GLY A 265 2.98 -20.19 -13.55
N ASP A 266 2.48 -20.81 -12.48
CA ASP A 266 2.25 -22.27 -12.39
C ASP A 266 0.87 -22.71 -12.91
N ALA A 267 0.18 -21.84 -13.65
CA ALA A 267 -1.16 -22.05 -14.22
C ALA A 267 -2.28 -22.28 -13.18
N GLN A 268 -2.03 -22.00 -11.89
CA GLN A 268 -3.10 -21.94 -10.90
C GLN A 268 -3.92 -20.67 -11.14
N VAL A 269 -5.25 -20.84 -11.18
CA VAL A 269 -6.21 -19.74 -11.32
C VAL A 269 -6.98 -19.56 -10.02
N ARG A 270 -6.93 -18.35 -9.46
CA ARG A 270 -7.74 -17.93 -8.31
C ARG A 270 -8.68 -16.81 -8.73
N ARG A 271 -9.89 -16.77 -8.16
CA ARG A 271 -10.92 -15.76 -8.47
C ARG A 271 -11.24 -14.96 -7.23
N SER A 272 -11.54 -13.68 -7.41
CA SER A 272 -12.04 -12.86 -6.34
C SER A 272 -13.52 -13.08 -6.06
N VAL A 273 -13.94 -12.71 -4.87
CA VAL A 273 -15.34 -12.36 -4.57
C VAL A 273 -15.76 -11.20 -5.48
N ASN A 274 -17.04 -11.15 -5.85
CA ASN A 274 -17.61 -10.07 -6.66
C ASN A 274 -17.95 -8.85 -5.80
N SER A 275 -17.50 -7.68 -6.23
CA SER A 275 -18.01 -6.40 -5.75
C SER A 275 -19.24 -6.00 -6.56
N ARG A 276 -20.34 -5.64 -5.89
CA ARG A 276 -21.58 -5.21 -6.54
C ARG A 276 -21.80 -3.73 -6.27
N ILE A 277 -22.03 -2.96 -7.32
CA ILE A 277 -22.29 -1.52 -7.23
C ILE A 277 -23.50 -1.13 -8.07
N LEU A 278 -24.24 -0.13 -7.60
CA LEU A 278 -25.28 0.52 -8.38
C LEU A 278 -24.67 1.70 -9.15
N ILE A 279 -24.84 1.74 -10.47
CA ILE A 279 -24.43 2.90 -11.27
C ILE A 279 -25.62 3.85 -11.35
N ALA A 280 -25.70 4.85 -10.48
CA ALA A 280 -26.84 5.78 -10.45
C ALA A 280 -26.44 7.12 -9.81
N PRO A 281 -27.20 8.21 -10.07
CA PRO A 281 -27.05 9.44 -9.30
C PRO A 281 -27.05 9.15 -7.79
N LEU A 282 -26.09 9.70 -7.05
CA LEU A 282 -26.03 9.54 -5.61
C LEU A 282 -27.13 10.39 -4.97
N ILE A 283 -28.25 9.76 -4.61
CA ILE A 283 -29.36 10.44 -3.94
C ILE A 283 -29.18 10.27 -2.43
N ARG A 284 -28.89 11.38 -1.74
CA ARG A 284 -28.89 11.45 -0.27
C ARG A 284 -30.22 12.02 0.21
N GLY A 285 -30.84 11.37 1.20
CA GLY A 285 -32.03 11.89 1.85
C GLY A 285 -31.72 13.07 2.77
N ASP A 286 -32.75 13.82 3.18
CA ASP A 286 -32.59 14.89 4.16
C ASP A 286 -32.15 14.31 5.52
N LEU A 287 -31.19 14.98 6.16
CA LEU A 287 -30.73 14.60 7.49
C LEU A 287 -31.65 15.17 8.57
N ALA A 288 -32.16 14.28 9.43
CA ALA A 288 -33.06 14.68 10.53
C ALA A 288 -32.35 15.63 11.50
N ALA A 289 -33.11 16.56 12.09
CA ALA A 289 -32.59 17.47 13.11
C ALA A 289 -32.17 16.69 14.38
N PRO A 290 -31.12 17.14 15.10
CA PRO A 290 -30.68 16.48 16.33
C PRO A 290 -31.70 16.66 17.45
N GLN A 291 -31.80 15.70 18.36
CA GLN A 291 -32.68 15.77 19.53
C GLN A 291 -31.90 16.28 20.74
N VAL A 292 -32.53 17.12 21.56
CA VAL A 292 -31.97 17.59 22.83
C VAL A 292 -32.79 16.95 23.94
N LEU A 293 -32.21 16.01 24.68
CA LEU A 293 -33.00 15.10 25.53
C LEU A 293 -33.60 15.81 26.75
N GLU A 294 -32.89 16.77 27.30
CA GLU A 294 -33.29 17.54 28.46
C GLU A 294 -34.31 18.64 28.09
N ALA A 295 -34.56 18.87 26.80
CA ALA A 295 -35.56 19.85 26.34
C ALA A 295 -36.93 19.20 26.13
N GLN A 296 -37.98 19.80 26.71
CA GLN A 296 -39.37 19.39 26.52
C GLN A 296 -40.11 20.45 25.72
N ASP A 297 -40.81 20.04 24.65
CA ASP A 297 -41.53 20.93 23.74
C ASP A 297 -40.70 22.11 23.19
N GLY A 298 -39.39 21.89 23.01
CA GLY A 298 -38.45 22.90 22.52
C GLY A 298 -37.96 23.90 23.57
N GLU A 299 -38.22 23.65 24.85
CA GLU A 299 -37.75 24.47 25.97
C GLU A 299 -36.83 23.66 26.89
N LEU A 300 -35.74 24.27 27.36
CA LEU A 300 -34.77 23.69 28.28
C LEU A 300 -34.68 24.59 29.52
N ASP A 301 -34.87 24.03 30.71
CA ASP A 301 -34.57 24.73 31.96
C ASP A 301 -33.06 24.73 32.21
N ALA A 302 -32.48 25.90 32.49
CA ALA A 302 -31.05 25.99 32.78
C ALA A 302 -30.66 25.23 34.06
N ALA A 303 -31.59 24.94 34.97
CA ALA A 303 -31.35 24.09 36.13
C ALA A 303 -31.16 22.61 35.75
N ASP A 304 -31.73 22.15 34.64
CA ASP A 304 -31.61 20.77 34.15
C ASP A 304 -30.29 20.52 33.39
N ALA A 305 -29.57 21.60 33.05
CA ALA A 305 -28.33 21.53 32.27
C ALA A 305 -27.05 21.36 33.10
N VAL A 306 -27.14 21.19 34.42
CA VAL A 306 -25.98 21.26 35.36
C VAL A 306 -24.89 20.23 35.03
N ASP A 307 -25.27 19.03 34.59
CA ASP A 307 -24.35 17.96 34.18
C ASP A 307 -23.94 18.06 32.70
N GLY A 308 -24.37 19.11 32.00
CA GLY A 308 -24.35 19.22 30.55
C GLY A 308 -25.70 18.81 29.94
N VAL A 309 -25.84 19.03 28.64
CA VAL A 309 -27.06 18.71 27.89
C VAL A 309 -26.73 17.72 26.79
N THR A 310 -27.52 16.67 26.70
CA THR A 310 -27.35 15.56 25.78
C THR A 310 -27.99 15.88 24.44
N VAL A 311 -27.16 15.93 23.41
CA VAL A 311 -27.60 16.05 22.01
C VAL A 311 -27.44 14.70 21.33
N VAL A 312 -28.56 14.15 20.84
CA VAL A 312 -28.60 12.86 20.14
C VAL A 312 -28.88 13.06 18.66
N ILE A 313 -27.99 12.52 17.83
CA ILE A 313 -28.21 12.37 16.40
C ILE A 313 -28.62 10.92 16.15
N GLY A 314 -29.91 10.68 15.97
CA GLY A 314 -30.46 9.32 15.88
C GLY A 314 -30.00 8.54 14.65
N ASN A 315 -29.92 9.20 13.49
CA ASN A 315 -29.43 8.60 12.24
C ASN A 315 -28.73 9.69 11.40
N ALA A 316 -27.41 9.78 11.54
CA ALA A 316 -26.60 10.67 10.71
C ALA A 316 -26.43 10.18 9.27
N GLN A 317 -26.86 8.93 8.98
CA GLN A 317 -26.57 8.22 7.74
C GLN A 317 -25.07 8.23 7.40
N ALA A 318 -24.20 8.25 8.42
CA ALA A 318 -22.76 8.41 8.23
C ALA A 318 -22.06 7.05 8.08
N GLU A 319 -21.08 7.00 7.17
CA GLU A 319 -20.26 5.84 6.86
C GLU A 319 -18.87 5.94 7.52
N GLU A 320 -18.17 4.82 7.62
CA GLU A 320 -16.80 4.78 8.13
C GLU A 320 -15.88 5.76 7.37
N GLY A 321 -15.09 6.53 8.11
CA GLY A 321 -14.17 7.56 7.59
C GLY A 321 -14.81 8.94 7.40
N GLU A 322 -16.13 9.08 7.54
CA GLU A 322 -16.78 10.39 7.54
C GLU A 322 -16.64 11.13 8.87
N LEU A 323 -16.88 12.44 8.86
CA LEU A 323 -16.81 13.27 10.06
C LEU A 323 -18.18 13.91 10.32
N VAL A 324 -18.72 13.72 11.52
CA VAL A 324 -19.95 14.41 11.96
C VAL A 324 -19.58 15.61 12.81
N TYR A 325 -20.03 16.80 12.40
CA TYR A 325 -19.75 18.07 13.05
C TYR A 325 -21.00 18.65 13.70
N LEU A 326 -21.05 18.64 15.04
CA LEU A 326 -22.12 19.26 15.82
C LEU A 326 -21.95 20.78 15.90
N LYS A 327 -23.07 21.49 15.74
CA LYS A 327 -23.14 22.95 15.70
C LYS A 327 -24.26 23.46 16.61
N CYS A 328 -23.90 24.08 17.74
CA CYS A 328 -24.83 24.83 18.58
C CYS A 328 -24.55 26.32 18.43
N ASN A 329 -25.47 27.07 17.80
CA ASN A 329 -25.37 28.52 17.67
C ASN A 329 -26.29 29.19 18.69
N GLY A 330 -25.70 29.84 19.68
CA GLY A 330 -26.40 30.77 20.56
C GLY A 330 -26.16 32.23 20.15
N GLU A 331 -26.89 33.13 20.79
CA GLU A 331 -26.82 34.58 20.54
C GLU A 331 -25.46 35.19 20.90
N TYR A 332 -24.82 34.72 21.98
CA TYR A 332 -23.57 35.29 22.47
C TYR A 332 -22.34 34.58 21.92
N PHE A 333 -22.36 33.25 21.86
CA PHE A 333 -21.30 32.45 21.26
C PHE A 333 -21.81 31.09 20.78
N SER A 334 -20.96 30.40 20.03
CA SER A 334 -21.25 29.07 19.50
C SER A 334 -20.47 27.98 20.23
N HIS A 335 -21.05 26.80 20.31
CA HIS A 335 -20.36 25.57 20.65
C HIS A 335 -20.28 24.67 19.42
N ARG A 336 -19.18 23.92 19.33
CA ARG A 336 -18.83 23.01 18.25
C ARG A 336 -18.18 21.79 18.86
N ASP A 337 -18.51 20.64 18.30
CA ASP A 337 -17.91 19.35 18.64
C ASP A 337 -17.95 18.48 17.39
N ASP A 338 -17.11 17.46 17.32
CA ASP A 338 -17.01 16.61 16.14
C ASP A 338 -16.71 15.16 16.49
N ARG A 339 -16.99 14.28 15.52
CA ARG A 339 -16.79 12.84 15.69
C ARG A 339 -16.40 12.19 14.38
N ASP A 340 -15.20 11.65 14.31
CA ASP A 340 -14.79 10.71 13.26
C ASP A 340 -15.60 9.42 13.37
N ILE A 341 -16.17 8.97 12.26
CA ILE A 341 -17.00 7.79 12.19
C ILE A 341 -16.11 6.58 11.93
N THR A 342 -15.97 5.73 12.95
CA THR A 342 -15.30 4.43 12.82
C THR A 342 -16.28 3.37 12.35
N ARG A 343 -15.76 2.21 11.93
CA ARG A 343 -16.57 1.04 11.54
C ARG A 343 -17.59 0.63 12.59
N GLU A 344 -17.25 0.76 13.88
CA GLU A 344 -18.09 0.33 15.00
C GLU A 344 -19.27 1.27 15.25
N ILE A 345 -19.14 2.55 14.91
CA ILE A 345 -20.17 3.58 15.14
C ILE A 345 -20.88 4.03 13.86
N ALA A 346 -20.42 3.59 12.69
CA ALA A 346 -21.11 3.81 11.42
C ALA A 346 -22.57 3.32 11.50
N GLY A 347 -23.51 4.16 11.09
CA GLY A 347 -24.95 3.90 11.19
C GLY A 347 -25.54 3.87 12.62
N GLN A 348 -24.75 4.02 13.68
CA GLN A 348 -25.23 4.09 15.06
C GLN A 348 -25.66 5.51 15.45
N PRO A 349 -26.56 5.67 16.45
CA PRO A 349 -26.86 6.97 17.02
C PRO A 349 -25.61 7.61 17.66
N LEU A 350 -25.42 8.90 17.44
CA LEU A 350 -24.31 9.66 18.02
C LEU A 350 -24.80 10.50 19.19
N VAL A 351 -24.00 10.54 20.25
CA VAL A 351 -24.28 11.30 21.47
C VAL A 351 -23.16 12.30 21.73
N PHE A 352 -23.55 13.55 21.92
CA PHE A 352 -22.69 14.66 22.30
C PHE A 352 -23.19 15.27 23.61
N ILE A 353 -22.27 15.70 24.45
CA ILE A 353 -22.59 16.37 25.72
C ILE A 353 -22.14 17.83 25.60
N VAL A 354 -23.10 18.73 25.44
CA VAL A 354 -22.82 20.16 25.34
C VAL A 354 -22.69 20.73 26.76
N PRO A 355 -21.54 21.34 27.12
CA PRO A 355 -21.27 21.74 28.50
C PRO A 355 -22.28 22.75 29.07
N TYR A 356 -22.61 22.60 30.36
CA TYR A 356 -23.51 23.51 31.11
C TYR A 356 -23.24 25.00 30.84
N ARG A 357 -21.96 25.40 30.83
CA ARG A 357 -21.55 26.79 30.60
C ARG A 357 -22.10 27.37 29.30
N PHE A 358 -22.29 26.57 28.26
CA PHE A 358 -22.84 27.05 27.01
C PHE A 358 -24.32 27.43 27.20
N TRP A 359 -25.11 26.56 27.81
CA TRP A 359 -26.54 26.79 28.02
C TRP A 359 -26.84 27.90 29.01
N ARG A 360 -26.11 27.95 30.13
CA ARG A 360 -26.28 28.97 31.18
C ARG A 360 -26.11 30.39 30.64
N GLU A 361 -25.13 30.61 29.78
CA GLU A 361 -24.88 31.95 29.21
C GLU A 361 -25.95 32.35 28.20
N HIS A 362 -26.74 31.40 27.68
CA HIS A 362 -27.81 31.64 26.70
C HIS A 362 -29.22 31.62 27.31
N ARG A 363 -29.35 31.81 28.63
CA ARG A 363 -30.64 31.96 29.32
C ARG A 363 -31.51 33.04 28.67
N GLU A 364 -32.79 32.76 28.57
CA GLU A 364 -33.81 33.60 27.94
C GLU A 364 -33.57 33.88 26.44
N THR A 365 -32.66 33.13 25.80
CA THR A 365 -32.41 33.20 24.35
C THR A 365 -32.81 31.88 23.66
N VAL A 366 -32.71 31.85 22.34
CA VAL A 366 -32.95 30.64 21.53
C VAL A 366 -31.64 30.16 20.94
N VAL A 367 -31.28 28.91 21.24
CA VAL A 367 -30.14 28.20 20.66
C VAL A 367 -30.61 27.38 19.47
N GLN A 368 -29.85 27.44 18.36
CA GLN A 368 -30.05 26.58 17.19
C GLN A 368 -29.05 25.43 17.22
N VAL A 369 -29.54 24.20 17.26
CA VAL A 369 -28.75 22.97 17.27
C VAL A 369 -28.92 22.26 15.94
N SER A 370 -27.82 22.02 15.25
CA SER A 370 -27.77 21.28 13.99
C SER A 370 -26.43 20.53 13.87
N TYR A 371 -26.28 19.69 12.87
CA TYR A 371 -24.99 19.08 12.52
C TYR A 371 -24.78 19.11 11.01
N SER A 372 -23.54 18.89 10.58
CA SER A 372 -23.21 18.49 9.23
C SER A 372 -22.48 17.15 9.25
N VAL A 373 -22.62 16.40 8.16
CA VAL A 373 -21.76 15.26 7.87
C VAL A 373 -20.83 15.67 6.75
N GLU A 374 -19.54 15.71 7.03
CA GLU A 374 -18.50 15.87 6.03
C GLU A 374 -18.25 14.49 5.40
N ARG A 375 -18.73 14.35 4.17
CA ARG A 375 -18.79 13.10 3.43
C ARG A 375 -17.44 12.80 2.78
N LEU A 376 -17.18 11.52 2.48
CA LEU A 376 -15.95 11.08 1.79
C LEU A 376 -15.76 11.72 0.41
N ASP A 377 -16.85 12.21 -0.20
CA ASP A 377 -16.85 12.90 -1.48
C ASP A 377 -16.68 14.43 -1.37
N ASN A 378 -16.19 14.93 -0.23
CA ASN A 378 -16.00 16.34 0.08
C ASN A 378 -17.29 17.18 0.06
N VAL A 379 -18.46 16.54 0.17
CA VAL A 379 -19.74 17.22 0.32
C VAL A 379 -20.05 17.38 1.81
N SER A 380 -20.34 18.62 2.25
CA SER A 380 -20.90 18.88 3.57
C SER A 380 -22.42 18.79 3.50
N GLN A 381 -23.01 17.76 4.11
CA GLN A 381 -24.45 17.58 4.15
C GLN A 381 -25.01 18.09 5.48
N ALA A 382 -25.84 19.13 5.42
CA ALA A 382 -26.44 19.74 6.61
C ALA A 382 -27.70 19.01 7.07
N SER A 383 -27.89 18.96 8.39
CA SER A 383 -29.12 18.52 9.03
C SER A 383 -30.20 19.59 9.08
N GLY A 384 -31.42 19.16 9.40
CA GLY A 384 -32.44 20.04 9.98
C GLY A 384 -31.94 20.70 11.27
N VAL A 385 -32.63 21.77 11.69
CA VAL A 385 -32.26 22.57 12.87
C VAL A 385 -33.29 22.40 13.97
N THR A 386 -32.82 22.03 15.16
CA THR A 386 -33.61 22.05 16.39
C THR A 386 -33.43 23.38 17.09
N ARG A 387 -34.53 24.04 17.45
CA ARG A 387 -34.52 25.34 18.15
C ARG A 387 -34.92 25.12 19.59
N ILE A 388 -34.03 25.48 20.51
CA ILE A 388 -34.24 25.34 21.95
C ILE A 388 -34.30 26.72 22.60
N ARG A 389 -35.40 27.04 23.27
CA ARG A 389 -35.49 28.20 24.16
C ARG A 389 -34.94 27.82 25.53
N VAL A 390 -33.93 28.54 26.00
CA VAL A 390 -33.37 28.31 27.34
C VAL A 390 -34.13 29.15 28.35
N ARG A 391 -34.74 28.53 29.35
CA ARG A 391 -35.41 29.19 30.48
C ARG A 391 -34.41 29.46 31.60
N ALA A 392 -34.64 30.54 32.34
CA ALA A 392 -33.78 31.05 33.41
C ALA A 392 -33.43 30.02 34.50
#